data_AF-A0A1Y3EKN2-F1
#
_entry.id   AF-A0A1Y3EKN2-F1
#
_cell.length_a   1.000
_cell.length_b   1.000
_cell.length_c   1.000
_cell.angle_alpha   90.00
_cell.angle_beta   90.00
_cell.angle_gamma   90.00
#
_symmetry.space_group_name_H-M   'P 1'
#
loop_
_entity.id
_entity.type
_entity.pdbx_description
1 polymer ?
#
loop_
_entity_poly.entity_id
_entity_poly.type
_entity_poly.pdbx_seq_one_letter_code
_entity_poly.pdbx_strand_id
1 'polypeptide(L)'
;MFLRNHGFVACGTTVAEAFHLVYNLVLACDIQVRAVRVGVDNLIFASEDAQQKVADLTKAGGGGVNKQSESQTKINWKIGELEFEAWMRVLDNAGFRTGHIYRHPISSSRPPQQHSDIMTPPAASSRGLLDENESAAM
;
A
#
# COMPACT_ATOMS: atom_id res chain seq x y z
N MET A 1 -3.57 -4.79 -18.96
CA MET A 1 -4.31 -4.65 -20.23
C MET A 1 -5.34 -3.55 -20.11
N PHE A 2 -5.41 -2.63 -21.08
CA PHE A 2 -6.45 -1.60 -21.11
C PHE A 2 -7.62 -2.03 -21.98
N LEU A 3 -8.83 -1.89 -21.44
CA LEU A 3 -10.09 -2.11 -22.13
C LEU A 3 -10.64 -0.74 -22.53
N ARG A 4 -10.50 -0.39 -23.81
CA ARG A 4 -10.92 0.91 -24.32
C ARG A 4 -12.40 1.14 -24.00
N ASN A 5 -12.71 2.30 -23.40
CA ASN A 5 -14.05 2.70 -22.95
C ASN A 5 -14.66 1.83 -21.83
N HIS A 6 -13.87 1.02 -21.13
CA HIS A 6 -14.37 0.18 -20.03
C HIS A 6 -13.46 0.23 -18.78
N GLY A 7 -12.14 0.28 -18.95
CA GLY A 7 -11.20 0.33 -17.83
C GLY A 7 -9.94 -0.46 -18.10
N PHE A 8 -9.49 -1.24 -17.12
CA PHE A 8 -8.29 -2.05 -17.23
C PHE A 8 -8.44 -3.39 -16.50
N VAL A 9 -7.58 -4.32 -16.87
CA VAL A 9 -7.41 -5.62 -16.21
C VAL A 9 -5.91 -5.79 -15.92
N ALA A 10 -5.59 -6.13 -14.68
CA ALA A 10 -4.22 -6.47 -14.27
C ALA A 10 -4.24 -7.86 -13.63
N CYS A 11 -3.23 -8.66 -13.99
CA CYS A 11 -3.05 -10.02 -13.51
C CYS A 11 -1.63 -10.14 -12.96
N GLY A 12 -1.48 -10.90 -11.88
CA GLY A 12 -0.19 -11.27 -11.30
C GLY A 12 -0.20 -12.76 -10.96
N THR A 13 0.98 -13.32 -10.73
CA THR A 13 1.12 -14.72 -10.27
C THR A 13 0.60 -14.91 -8.85
N THR A 14 0.59 -13.83 -8.07
CA THR A 14 0.05 -13.77 -6.72
C THR A 14 -0.95 -12.62 -6.58
N VAL A 15 -1.83 -12.68 -5.58
CA VAL A 15 -2.76 -11.60 -5.26
C VAL A 15 -2.01 -10.30 -4.93
N ALA A 16 -0.88 -10.40 -4.22
CA ALA A 16 -0.04 -9.25 -3.87
C ALA A 16 0.55 -8.57 -5.12
N GLU A 17 1.04 -9.34 -6.08
CA GLU A 17 1.54 -8.82 -7.36
C GLU A 17 0.44 -8.17 -8.19
N ALA A 18 -0.73 -8.83 -8.29
CA ALA A 18 -1.87 -8.26 -8.99
C ALA A 18 -2.32 -6.94 -8.35
N PHE A 19 -2.40 -6.89 -7.02
CA PHE A 19 -2.71 -5.69 -6.26
C PHE A 19 -1.69 -4.58 -6.51
N HIS A 20 -0.39 -4.89 -6.48
CA HIS A 20 0.69 -3.94 -6.76
C HIS A 20 0.56 -3.31 -8.16
N LEU A 21 0.25 -4.12 -9.18
CA LEU A 21 0.02 -3.62 -10.54
C LEU A 21 -1.22 -2.74 -10.62
N VAL A 22 -2.34 -3.15 -10.02
CA VAL A 22 -3.59 -2.35 -9.99
C VAL A 22 -3.37 -1.02 -9.29
N TYR A 23 -2.75 -1.04 -8.11
CA TYR A 23 -2.53 0.15 -7.29
C TYR A 23 -1.69 1.20 -8.03
N ASN A 24 -0.53 0.78 -8.58
CA ASN A 24 0.34 1.68 -9.33
C ASN A 24 -0.29 2.16 -10.64
N LEU A 25 -1.09 1.31 -11.29
CA LEU A 25 -1.80 1.70 -12.51
C LEU A 25 -2.84 2.79 -12.25
N VAL A 26 -3.63 2.68 -11.18
CA VAL A 26 -4.60 3.71 -10.80
C VAL A 26 -3.90 5.03 -10.48
N LEU A 27 -2.79 4.97 -9.72
CA LEU A 27 -1.98 6.16 -9.42
C LEU A 27 -1.41 6.80 -10.68
N ALA A 28 -0.87 6.00 -11.61
CA ALA A 28 -0.36 6.50 -12.88
C ALA A 28 -1.46 7.20 -13.70
N CYS A 29 -2.66 6.62 -13.76
CA CYS A 29 -3.81 7.25 -14.44
C CYS A 29 -4.24 8.57 -13.78
N ASP A 30 -4.29 8.63 -12.44
CA ASP A 30 -4.64 9.87 -11.73
C ASP A 30 -3.59 10.97 -12.00
N ILE A 31 -2.31 10.64 -11.91
CA ILE A 31 -1.21 11.56 -12.24
C ILE A 31 -1.32 12.03 -13.69
N GLN A 32 -1.57 11.11 -14.63
CA GLN A 32 -1.69 11.44 -16.05
C GLN A 32 -2.85 12.41 -16.30
N VAL A 33 -4.04 12.16 -15.71
CA VAL A 33 -5.20 13.05 -15.84
C VAL A 33 -4.93 14.43 -15.25
N ARG A 34 -4.19 14.51 -14.14
CA ARG A 34 -3.80 15.80 -13.53
C ARG A 34 -2.75 16.53 -14.37
N ALA A 35 -1.77 15.82 -14.90
CA ALA A 35 -0.66 16.38 -15.67
C ALA A 35 -1.14 16.93 -17.02
N VAL A 36 -1.99 16.20 -17.74
CA VAL A 36 -2.50 16.59 -19.07
C VAL A 36 -3.31 17.89 -19.03
N ARG A 37 -3.79 18.35 -17.85
CA ARG A 37 -4.48 19.64 -17.70
C ARG A 37 -3.64 20.84 -18.10
N VAL A 38 -2.31 20.72 -18.04
CA VAL A 38 -1.37 21.78 -18.46
C VAL A 38 -1.19 21.80 -19.98
N GLY A 39 -1.73 20.82 -20.70
CA GLY A 39 -1.52 20.60 -22.14
C GLY A 39 -0.42 19.59 -22.39
N VAL A 40 -0.64 18.68 -23.35
CA VAL A 40 0.30 17.58 -23.66
C VAL A 40 1.66 18.12 -24.11
N ASP A 41 1.67 19.24 -24.83
CA ASP A 41 2.88 19.88 -25.34
C ASP A 41 3.77 20.48 -24.24
N ASN A 42 3.20 20.71 -23.05
CA ASN A 42 3.90 21.26 -21.89
C ASN A 42 4.44 20.16 -20.95
N LEU A 43 4.26 18.88 -21.31
CA LEU A 43 4.73 17.75 -20.51
C LEU A 43 6.18 17.41 -20.85
N ILE A 44 7.00 17.27 -19.82
CA ILE A 44 8.39 16.81 -19.94
C ILE A 44 8.39 15.29 -19.79
N PHE A 45 8.74 14.59 -20.86
CA PHE A 45 8.94 13.15 -20.83
C PHE A 45 10.37 12.81 -20.42
N ALA A 46 10.53 11.80 -19.57
CA ALA A 46 11.85 11.27 -19.23
C ALA A 46 12.53 10.66 -20.47
N SER A 47 13.86 10.66 -20.51
CA SER A 47 14.60 10.02 -21.60
C SER A 47 14.29 8.52 -21.68
N GLU A 48 14.37 7.95 -22.87
CA GLU A 48 14.12 6.52 -23.11
C GLU A 48 15.03 5.64 -22.24
N ASP A 49 16.31 6.02 -22.10
CA ASP A 49 17.27 5.36 -21.21
C ASP A 49 16.81 5.32 -19.75
N ALA A 50 16.22 6.42 -19.26
CA ALA A 50 15.71 6.49 -17.90
C ALA A 50 14.47 5.61 -17.72
N GLN A 51 13.56 5.62 -18.70
CA GLN A 51 12.36 4.77 -18.70
C GLN A 51 12.74 3.28 -18.69
N GLN A 52 13.71 2.88 -19.51
CA GLN A 52 14.18 1.50 -19.59
C GLN A 52 14.85 1.06 -18.29
N LYS A 53 15.72 1.89 -17.70
CA LYS A 53 16.35 1.60 -16.40
C LYS A 53 15.33 1.40 -15.29
N VAL A 54 14.31 2.25 -15.23
CA VAL A 54 13.22 2.11 -14.24
C VAL A 54 12.43 0.83 -14.49
N ALA A 55 12.08 0.54 -15.74
CA ALA A 55 11.35 -0.67 -16.10
C ALA A 55 12.11 -1.94 -15.67
N ASP A 56 13.42 -1.99 -15.87
CA ASP A 56 14.24 -3.14 -15.50
C ASP A 56 14.41 -3.27 -13.97
N LEU A 57 14.54 -2.15 -13.24
CA LEU A 57 14.53 -2.15 -11.78
C LEU A 57 13.19 -2.62 -11.20
N THR A 58 12.07 -2.17 -11.78
CA THR A 58 10.73 -2.55 -11.31
C THR A 58 10.43 -4.03 -11.54
N LYS A 59 10.86 -4.60 -12.69
CA LYS A 59 10.72 -6.04 -12.98
C LYS A 59 11.44 -6.92 -11.97
N ALA A 60 12.59 -6.47 -11.45
CA ALA A 60 13.34 -7.22 -10.45
C ALA A 60 12.67 -7.24 -9.05
N GLY A 61 11.62 -6.41 -8.86
CA GLY A 61 10.89 -6.30 -7.60
C GLY A 61 11.57 -5.34 -6.62
N GLY A 62 10.91 -4.21 -6.36
CA GLY A 62 11.34 -3.19 -5.41
C GLY A 62 11.01 -3.53 -3.95
N GLY A 63 11.30 -4.75 -3.52
CA GLY A 63 10.90 -5.29 -2.21
C GLY A 63 11.74 -4.76 -1.04
N GLY A 64 11.52 -3.50 -0.64
CA GLY A 64 11.98 -2.92 0.62
C GLY A 64 13.49 -2.77 0.81
N VAL A 65 13.92 -1.71 1.51
CA VAL A 65 15.30 -1.62 1.97
C VAL A 65 15.47 -2.63 3.10
N ASN A 66 16.15 -3.74 2.83
CA ASN A 66 16.59 -4.66 3.88
C ASN A 66 17.66 -3.95 4.73
N LYS A 67 17.23 -3.17 5.72
CA LYS A 67 18.16 -2.70 6.75
C LYS A 67 18.65 -3.95 7.47
N GLN A 68 19.95 -4.20 7.39
CA GLN A 68 20.66 -5.26 8.10
C GLN A 68 20.51 -4.99 9.61
N SER A 69 19.40 -5.43 10.21
CA SER A 69 19.29 -5.54 11.65
C SER A 69 19.78 -6.94 12.01
N GLU A 70 20.90 -7.02 12.72
CA GLU A 70 21.61 -8.24 13.09
C GLU A 70 20.76 -9.28 13.86
N SER A 71 19.54 -8.92 14.27
CA SER A 71 18.65 -9.76 15.08
C SER A 71 17.37 -10.25 14.36
N GLN A 72 17.08 -9.77 13.14
CA GLN A 72 15.88 -10.18 12.41
C GLN A 72 16.20 -11.05 11.21
N THR A 73 15.45 -12.14 11.05
CA THR A 73 15.55 -13.04 9.89
C THR A 73 15.41 -12.25 8.59
N LYS A 74 16.35 -12.43 7.66
CA LYS A 74 16.31 -11.80 6.33
C LYS A 74 15.05 -12.25 5.58
N ILE A 75 14.04 -11.38 5.50
CA ILE A 75 12.81 -11.65 4.73
C ILE A 75 13.09 -11.31 3.27
N ASN A 76 12.98 -12.31 2.40
CA ASN A 76 13.03 -12.09 0.95
C ASN A 76 11.62 -11.75 0.45
N TRP A 77 11.38 -10.49 0.13
CA TRP A 77 10.12 -10.01 -0.42
C TRP A 77 10.03 -10.29 -1.92
N LYS A 78 8.90 -10.83 -2.37
CA LYS A 78 8.53 -10.84 -3.79
C LYS A 78 7.85 -9.52 -4.17
N ILE A 79 7.62 -9.34 -5.46
CA ILE A 79 6.96 -8.15 -6.03
C ILE A 79 5.61 -7.92 -5.32
N GLY A 80 5.44 -6.71 -4.76
CA GLY A 80 4.21 -6.29 -4.09
C GLY A 80 3.93 -6.90 -2.73
N GLU A 81 4.67 -7.92 -2.26
CA GLU A 81 4.36 -8.60 -0.99
C GLU A 81 4.51 -7.68 0.23
N LEU A 82 5.53 -6.82 0.24
CA LEU A 82 5.76 -5.87 1.34
C LEU A 82 4.63 -4.85 1.46
N GLU A 83 4.24 -4.27 0.32
CA GLU A 83 3.16 -3.29 0.26
C GLU A 83 1.82 -3.92 0.60
N PHE A 84 1.58 -5.14 0.10
CA PHE A 84 0.38 -5.89 0.42
C PHE A 84 0.28 -6.16 1.92
N GLU A 85 1.34 -6.66 2.55
CA GLU A 85 1.37 -6.89 4.00
C GLU A 85 1.12 -5.58 4.77
N ALA A 86 1.71 -4.46 4.34
CA ALA A 86 1.48 -3.16 4.96
C ALA A 86 0.00 -2.74 4.88
N TRP A 87 -0.66 -2.95 3.74
CA TRP A 87 -2.09 -2.68 3.58
C TRP A 87 -2.96 -3.60 4.45
N MET A 88 -2.59 -4.86 4.61
CA MET A 88 -3.31 -5.75 5.53
C MET A 88 -3.27 -5.21 6.96
N ARG A 89 -2.14 -4.63 7.40
CA ARG A 89 -2.04 -3.99 8.72
C ARG A 89 -2.97 -2.79 8.84
N VAL A 90 -3.07 -1.97 7.79
CA VAL A 90 -3.96 -0.81 7.78
C VAL A 90 -5.42 -1.26 7.93
N LEU A 91 -5.81 -2.30 7.20
CA LEU A 91 -7.16 -2.87 7.27
C LEU A 91 -7.45 -3.50 8.64
N ASP A 92 -6.51 -4.26 9.20
CA ASP A 92 -6.65 -4.86 10.53
C ASP A 92 -6.75 -3.81 11.63
N ASN A 93 -5.95 -2.74 11.52
CA ASN A 93 -6.00 -1.60 12.42
C ASN A 93 -7.30 -0.79 12.29
N ALA A 94 -7.94 -0.82 11.12
CA ALA A 94 -9.25 -0.23 10.89
C ALA A 94 -10.41 -1.18 11.29
N GLY A 95 -10.12 -2.38 11.79
CA GLY A 95 -11.11 -3.33 12.30
C GLY A 95 -11.58 -4.37 11.28
N PHE A 96 -11.06 -4.38 10.05
CA PHE A 96 -11.54 -5.24 8.96
C PHE A 96 -11.03 -6.69 8.99
N ARG A 97 -10.24 -7.09 10.00
CA ARG A 97 -9.78 -8.47 10.29
C ARG A 97 -9.52 -9.31 9.03
N THR A 98 -8.46 -8.95 8.30
CA THR A 98 -8.02 -9.57 7.05
C THR A 98 -7.59 -11.03 7.18
N GLY A 99 -7.18 -11.47 8.38
CA GLY A 99 -6.66 -12.81 8.62
C GLY A 99 -5.29 -13.06 7.95
N HIS A 100 -4.59 -12.00 7.53
CA HIS A 100 -3.29 -12.12 6.87
C HIS A 100 -2.20 -12.59 7.85
N ILE A 101 -1.37 -13.54 7.39
CA ILE A 101 -0.23 -14.02 8.17
C ILE A 101 0.95 -13.08 7.92
N TYR A 102 1.25 -12.26 8.92
CA TYR A 102 2.35 -11.30 8.87
C TYR A 102 3.71 -11.98 8.93
N ARG A 103 4.57 -11.73 7.94
CA ARG A 103 5.97 -12.19 7.98
C ARG A 103 6.79 -11.38 8.96
N HIS A 104 6.50 -10.09 9.07
CA HIS A 104 7.10 -9.24 10.08
C HIS A 104 6.14 -9.09 11.26
N PRO A 105 6.47 -9.53 12.48
CA PRO A 105 5.56 -9.44 13.62
C PRO A 105 5.16 -7.99 13.91
N ILE A 106 3.93 -7.81 14.39
CA ILE A 106 3.39 -6.50 14.75
C ILE A 106 4.05 -6.07 16.06
N SER A 107 4.92 -5.06 16.03
CA SER A 107 5.59 -4.50 17.21
C SER A 107 4.73 -3.45 17.93
N SER A 108 3.40 -3.54 17.82
CA SER A 108 2.49 -2.56 18.39
C SER A 108 2.36 -2.77 19.90
N SER A 109 2.62 -1.74 20.69
CA SER A 109 2.45 -1.75 22.14
C SER A 109 1.00 -1.69 22.60
N ARG A 110 0.05 -1.50 21.68
CA ARG A 110 -1.37 -1.33 22.00
C ARG A 110 -2.11 -2.66 21.98
N PRO A 111 -3.03 -2.88 22.94
CA PRO A 111 -3.82 -4.10 22.98
C PRO A 111 -4.69 -4.22 21.72
N PRO A 112 -4.91 -5.44 21.21
CA PRO A 112 -5.82 -5.67 20.10
C PRO A 112 -7.22 -5.14 20.46
N GLN A 113 -7.84 -4.39 19.54
CA GLN A 113 -9.19 -3.85 19.76
C GLN A 113 -10.17 -4.96 20.06
N GLN A 114 -10.98 -4.78 21.11
CA GLN A 114 -12.01 -5.73 21.52
C GLN A 114 -13.04 -5.94 20.41
N HIS A 115 -13.51 -7.19 20.28
CA HIS A 115 -14.48 -7.61 19.27
C HIS A 115 -15.84 -6.95 19.52
N SER A 116 -16.26 -6.05 18.65
CA SER A 116 -17.64 -5.57 18.61
C SER A 116 -18.37 -6.20 17.43
N ASP A 117 -19.47 -6.91 17.69
CA ASP A 117 -20.37 -7.46 16.66
C ASP A 117 -21.10 -6.39 15.83
N ILE A 118 -20.87 -5.12 16.17
CA ILE A 118 -21.43 -3.97 15.50
C ILE A 118 -20.36 -3.40 14.57
N MET A 119 -20.69 -3.33 13.28
CA MET A 119 -19.85 -2.74 12.25
C MET A 119 -19.76 -1.23 12.49
N THR A 120 -18.76 -0.79 13.26
CA THR A 120 -18.55 0.63 13.53
C THR A 120 -18.03 1.32 12.28
N PRO A 121 -18.65 2.43 11.84
CA PRO A 121 -18.18 3.15 10.67
C PRO A 121 -16.76 3.70 10.93
N PRO A 122 -15.92 3.85 9.88
CA PRO A 122 -14.54 4.35 10.02
C PRO A 122 -14.44 5.68 10.78
N ALA A 123 -15.47 6.52 10.71
CA ALA A 123 -15.58 7.78 11.43
C ALA A 123 -15.77 7.60 12.96
N ALA A 124 -16.46 6.54 13.40
CA ALA A 124 -16.57 6.21 14.83
C ALA A 124 -15.28 5.59 15.39
N SER A 125 -14.45 5.03 14.52
CA SER A 125 -13.10 4.54 14.85
C SER A 125 -12.00 5.55 14.55
N SER A 126 -12.35 6.80 14.18
CA SER A 126 -11.35 7.81 13.84
C SER A 126 -10.55 8.18 15.10
N ARG A 127 -9.27 7.78 15.10
CA ARG A 127 -8.27 8.04 16.14
C ARG A 127 -7.94 9.54 16.19
N GLY A 128 -8.85 10.35 16.72
CA GLY A 128 -8.67 11.79 16.83
C GLY A 128 -9.61 12.52 17.78
N LEU A 129 -10.62 11.85 18.37
CA LEU A 129 -11.34 12.43 19.50
C LEU A 129 -10.48 12.18 20.74
N LEU A 130 -9.85 13.23 21.24
CA LEU A 130 -9.26 13.23 22.58
C LEU A 130 -10.41 13.02 23.54
N ASP A 131 -10.50 11.83 24.16
CA ASP A 131 -11.37 11.66 25.31
C ASP A 131 -10.85 12.58 26.40
N GLU A 132 -11.65 13.56 26.82
CA GLU A 132 -11.28 14.54 27.86
C GLU A 132 -10.86 13.87 29.19
N ASN A 133 -11.16 12.58 29.36
CA ASN A 133 -10.75 11.74 30.48
C ASN A 133 -9.26 11.35 30.52
N GLU A 134 -8.50 11.47 29.42
CA GLU A 134 -7.06 11.14 29.43
C GLU A 134 -6.19 12.26 30.05
N SER A 135 -6.78 13.44 30.28
CA SER A 135 -6.13 14.59 30.93
C SER A 135 -6.00 14.47 32.46
N ALA A 136 -6.60 13.43 33.06
CA ALA A 136 -6.64 13.25 34.52
C ALA A 136 -5.59 12.25 35.07
N ALA A 137 -4.69 11.74 34.22
CA ALA A 137 -3.69 10.74 34.60
C ALA A 137 -2.24 11.16 34.29
N MET A 138 -1.93 12.45 34.46
CA MET A 138 -0.57 12.99 34.56
C MET A 138 -0.41 13.70 35.91
#